data_AF-A0A815L0U7-F1
#
_entry.id   AF-A0A815L0U7-F1
#
_cell.length_a   1.000
_cell.length_b   1.000
_cell.length_c   1.000
_cell.angle_alpha   90.00
_cell.angle_beta   90.00
_cell.angle_gamma   90.00
#
_symmetry.space_group_name_H-M   'P 1'
#
loop_
_entity.id
_entity.type
_entity.pdbx_description
1 polymer ?
#
loop_
_entity_poly.entity_id
_entity_poly.type
_entity_poly.pdbx_seq_one_letter_code
_entity_poly.pdbx_strand_id
1 'polypeptide(L)'
;MTLCTTFIVYYGTYIWANNRKFSGTSLKLYDMFWLLIYICYIMGLLIIPCWQVNKYQLPFACATTVILEQLRQLMKTHSFVRENAGKIISQPNKSTDPLLSSEFSHFNQYLYFLYAPTLVFRDVYPRTSTIRWNVVFKMFGQYLTCGFLVYHILAYSWMPVFARCFTETDLTLKSAITSIFDLMLPGVLIIILCYYGFFYCWLIGFAELLRFADRMFHEDWWNSASSVTFWRTWNIIVHDWLYAYVYEDLSKLCSGKKTLPTICVTILSAILHEYWLTIVSGIFYPVLFVWYGLFGMLLRFAFPRSKGPLWSLFFLFMIPVYFATIAYLYALEMSIRQFSWNRQTFGNVMAKNGNESKVDL
;
A
#
# COMPACT_ATOMS: atom_id res chain seq x y z
N MET A 1 -6.38 -11.89 10.78
CA MET A 1 -5.65 -11.84 9.50
C MET A 1 -4.33 -12.59 9.56
N THR A 2 -3.36 -12.16 10.37
CA THR A 2 -2.02 -12.77 10.42
C THR A 2 -2.03 -14.27 10.72
N LEU A 3 -2.84 -14.74 11.67
CA LEU A 3 -2.99 -16.17 11.97
C LEU A 3 -3.52 -16.96 10.77
N CYS A 4 -4.55 -16.43 10.11
CA CYS A 4 -5.10 -17.03 8.89
C CYS A 4 -4.04 -17.13 7.80
N THR A 5 -3.30 -16.04 7.53
CA THR A 5 -2.20 -16.06 6.56
C THR A 5 -1.14 -17.07 6.93
N THR A 6 -0.73 -17.10 8.20
CA THR A 6 0.34 -17.99 8.68
C THR A 6 -0.01 -19.46 8.49
N PHE A 7 -1.22 -19.87 8.87
CA PHE A 7 -1.58 -21.29 8.87
C PHE A 7 -2.26 -21.74 7.57
N ILE A 8 -3.24 -20.99 7.07
CA ILE A 8 -4.04 -21.41 5.91
C ILE A 8 -3.18 -21.41 4.64
N VAL A 9 -2.38 -20.36 4.41
CA VAL A 9 -1.57 -20.27 3.19
C VAL A 9 -0.44 -21.30 3.22
N TYR A 10 0.28 -21.41 4.33
CA TYR A 10 1.40 -22.35 4.46
C TYR A 10 0.91 -23.79 4.31
N TYR A 11 -0.04 -24.23 5.14
CA TYR A 11 -0.51 -25.61 5.09
C TYR A 11 -1.28 -25.88 3.79
N GLY A 12 -2.04 -24.92 3.27
CA GLY A 12 -2.73 -25.06 1.98
C GLY A 12 -1.76 -25.30 0.83
N THR A 13 -0.65 -24.57 0.78
CA THR A 13 0.38 -24.73 -0.26
C THR A 13 1.22 -26.00 -0.02
N TYR A 14 1.53 -26.33 1.23
CA TYR A 14 2.23 -27.55 1.61
C TYR A 14 1.45 -28.83 1.23
N ILE A 15 0.16 -28.87 1.53
CA ILE A 15 -0.73 -29.99 1.19
C ILE A 15 -0.81 -30.15 -0.32
N TRP A 16 -0.98 -29.04 -1.06
CA TRP A 16 -0.97 -29.05 -2.52
C TRP A 16 0.34 -29.56 -3.10
N ALA A 17 1.48 -29.06 -2.61
CA ALA A 17 2.81 -29.46 -3.06
C ALA A 17 3.07 -30.96 -2.88
N ASN A 18 2.64 -31.52 -1.74
CA ASN A 18 2.92 -32.92 -1.38
C ASN A 18 1.96 -33.92 -2.02
N ASN A 19 0.70 -33.56 -2.21
CA ASN A 19 -0.32 -34.45 -2.78
C ASN A 19 -0.41 -34.41 -4.31
N ARG A 20 0.56 -33.77 -4.96
CA ARG A 20 0.72 -33.71 -6.42
C ARG A 20 1.22 -35.05 -7.01
N LYS A 21 0.53 -36.16 -6.72
CA LYS A 21 0.85 -37.54 -7.14
C LYS A 21 0.16 -37.96 -8.44
N PHE A 22 -0.78 -37.15 -8.93
CA PHE A 22 -1.57 -37.42 -10.12
C PHE A 22 -0.77 -37.17 -11.41
N SER A 23 -1.15 -37.82 -12.51
CA SER A 23 -0.60 -37.59 -13.85
C SER A 23 -1.68 -37.14 -14.84
N GLY A 24 -1.27 -36.48 -15.92
CA GLY A 24 -2.16 -36.08 -17.01
C GLY A 24 -3.25 -35.07 -16.61
N THR A 25 -4.49 -35.32 -17.02
CA THR A 25 -5.64 -34.41 -16.81
C THR A 25 -6.01 -34.27 -15.34
N SER A 26 -5.90 -35.32 -14.55
CA SER A 26 -6.22 -35.31 -13.11
C SER A 26 -5.30 -34.38 -12.32
N LEU A 27 -4.04 -34.26 -12.74
CA LEU A 27 -3.09 -33.30 -12.16
C LEU A 27 -3.51 -31.85 -12.44
N LYS A 28 -3.92 -31.55 -13.68
CA LYS A 28 -4.40 -30.22 -14.06
C LYS A 28 -5.65 -29.83 -13.28
N LEU A 29 -6.60 -30.75 -13.11
CA LEU A 29 -7.80 -30.51 -12.31
C LEU A 29 -7.46 -30.25 -10.84
N TYR A 30 -6.51 -30.99 -10.27
CA TYR A 30 -6.03 -30.77 -8.90
C TYR A 30 -5.38 -29.40 -8.73
N ASP A 31 -4.50 -29.00 -9.66
CA ASP A 31 -3.86 -27.68 -9.64
C ASP A 31 -4.88 -26.55 -9.81
N MET A 32 -5.88 -26.71 -10.70
CA MET A 32 -6.98 -25.75 -10.87
C MET A 32 -7.84 -25.63 -9.61
N PHE A 33 -8.14 -26.75 -8.95
CA PHE A 33 -8.92 -26.76 -7.72
C PHE A 33 -8.18 -26.02 -6.59
N TRP A 34 -6.88 -26.26 -6.42
CA TRP A 34 -6.09 -25.51 -5.46
C TRP A 34 -6.00 -24.02 -5.83
N LEU A 35 -5.83 -23.68 -7.11
CA LEU A 35 -5.82 -22.30 -7.57
C LEU A 35 -7.14 -21.60 -7.24
N LEU A 36 -8.27 -22.28 -7.39
CA LEU A 36 -9.59 -21.75 -6.99
C LEU A 36 -9.65 -21.46 -5.49
N ILE A 37 -9.19 -22.39 -4.64
CA ILE A 37 -9.12 -22.19 -3.18
C ILE A 37 -8.24 -20.98 -2.84
N TYR A 38 -7.08 -20.87 -3.48
CA TYR A 38 -6.16 -19.76 -3.30
C TYR A 38 -6.80 -18.42 -3.70
N ILE A 39 -7.50 -18.36 -4.85
CA ILE A 39 -8.25 -17.17 -5.27
C ILE A 39 -9.35 -16.84 -4.26
N CYS A 40 -10.12 -17.82 -3.79
CA CYS A 40 -11.13 -17.61 -2.75
C CYS A 40 -10.51 -17.04 -1.46
N TYR A 41 -9.34 -17.53 -1.04
CA TYR A 41 -8.61 -16.99 0.11
C TYR A 41 -8.22 -15.53 -0.10
N ILE A 42 -7.66 -15.19 -1.27
CA ILE A 42 -7.27 -13.81 -1.63
C ILE A 42 -8.50 -12.89 -1.64
N MET A 43 -9.61 -13.34 -2.21
CA MET A 43 -10.88 -12.59 -2.19
C MET A 43 -11.38 -12.37 -0.77
N GLY A 44 -11.31 -13.39 0.09
CA GLY A 44 -11.64 -13.25 1.51
C GLY A 44 -10.73 -12.25 2.22
N LEU A 45 -9.42 -12.28 1.94
CA LEU A 45 -8.45 -11.33 2.46
C LEU A 45 -8.72 -9.90 2.01
N LEU A 46 -9.30 -9.69 0.81
CA LEU A 46 -9.70 -8.38 0.30
C LEU A 46 -11.03 -7.88 0.90
N ILE A 47 -12.03 -8.75 1.05
CA ILE A 47 -13.39 -8.37 1.43
C ILE A 47 -13.55 -8.22 2.95
N ILE A 48 -13.03 -9.17 3.75
CA ILE A 48 -13.30 -9.23 5.19
C ILE A 48 -12.80 -7.98 5.93
N PRO A 49 -11.55 -7.50 5.73
CA PRO A 49 -11.05 -6.32 6.44
C PRO A 49 -11.79 -5.04 6.02
N CYS A 50 -12.13 -4.88 4.73
CA CYS A 50 -12.95 -3.77 4.26
C CYS A 50 -14.31 -3.74 4.94
N TRP A 51 -14.97 -4.91 5.00
CA TRP A 51 -16.24 -5.04 5.69
C TRP A 51 -16.12 -4.70 7.19
N GLN A 52 -15.04 -5.12 7.85
CA GLN A 52 -14.80 -4.78 9.26
C GLN A 52 -14.61 -3.27 9.46
N VAL A 53 -13.80 -2.61 8.63
CA VAL A 53 -13.59 -1.15 8.69
C VAL A 53 -14.92 -0.41 8.57
N ASN A 54 -15.74 -0.78 7.58
CA ASN A 54 -17.04 -0.14 7.35
C ASN A 54 -18.08 -0.48 8.42
N LYS A 55 -18.11 -1.72 8.90
CA LYS A 55 -19.08 -2.15 9.92
C LYS A 55 -18.82 -1.51 11.27
N TYR A 56 -17.55 -1.43 11.68
CA TYR A 56 -17.16 -0.88 12.98
C TYR A 56 -16.85 0.62 12.92
N GLN A 57 -16.94 1.25 11.75
CA GLN A 57 -16.68 2.69 11.55
C GLN A 57 -15.35 3.11 12.18
N LEU A 58 -14.29 2.35 11.85
CA LEU A 58 -12.98 2.55 12.47
C LEU A 58 -12.45 3.96 12.14
N PRO A 59 -11.84 4.67 13.12
CA PRO A 59 -11.21 5.97 12.86
C PRO A 59 -10.11 5.87 11.79
N PHE A 60 -9.86 6.96 11.07
CA PHE A 60 -8.94 7.04 9.93
C PHE A 60 -7.58 6.34 10.16
N ALA A 61 -6.93 6.58 11.30
CA ALA A 61 -5.63 5.98 11.62
C ALA A 61 -5.70 4.46 11.85
N CYS A 62 -6.75 3.98 12.53
CA CYS A 62 -6.99 2.56 12.77
C CYS A 62 -7.33 1.83 11.48
N ALA A 63 -8.23 2.41 10.67
CA ALA A 63 -8.57 1.89 9.34
C ALA A 63 -7.33 1.82 8.45
N THR A 64 -6.51 2.87 8.42
CA THR A 64 -5.23 2.89 7.69
C THR A 64 -4.34 1.73 8.09
N THR A 65 -4.19 1.47 9.39
CA THR A 65 -3.36 0.36 9.90
C THR A 65 -3.87 -0.99 9.41
N VAL A 66 -5.18 -1.24 9.50
CA VAL A 66 -5.81 -2.50 9.07
C VAL A 66 -5.65 -2.73 7.56
N ILE A 67 -5.89 -1.70 6.74
CA ILE A 67 -5.83 -1.81 5.27
C ILE A 67 -4.38 -1.91 4.77
N LEU A 68 -3.43 -1.20 5.37
CA LEU A 68 -2.01 -1.35 5.01
C LEU A 68 -1.47 -2.73 5.42
N GLU A 69 -1.88 -3.24 6.58
CA GLU A 69 -1.56 -4.61 7.01
C GLU A 69 -2.15 -5.64 6.04
N GLN A 70 -3.40 -5.44 5.61
CA GLN A 70 -4.06 -6.26 4.60
C GLN A 70 -3.28 -6.32 3.29
N LEU A 71 -2.90 -5.16 2.73
CA LEU A 71 -2.13 -5.08 1.49
C LEU A 71 -0.75 -5.73 1.65
N ARG A 72 -0.08 -5.55 2.80
CA ARG A 72 1.17 -6.24 3.11
C ARG A 72 1.01 -7.75 3.10
N GLN A 73 -0.01 -8.27 3.78
CA GLN A 73 -0.29 -9.71 3.85
C GLN A 73 -0.64 -10.28 2.47
N LEU A 74 -1.36 -9.54 1.64
CA LEU A 74 -1.67 -9.91 0.26
C LEU A 74 -0.39 -10.09 -0.57
N MET A 75 0.49 -9.09 -0.55
CA MET A 75 1.75 -9.12 -1.30
C MET A 75 2.67 -10.26 -0.83
N LYS A 76 2.79 -10.46 0.49
CA LYS A 76 3.58 -11.57 1.05
C LYS A 76 3.01 -12.94 0.72
N THR A 77 1.69 -13.09 0.81
CA THR A 77 1.00 -14.34 0.45
C THR A 77 1.26 -14.69 -1.01
N HIS A 78 1.09 -13.73 -1.91
CA HIS A 78 1.34 -13.95 -3.34
C HIS A 78 2.80 -14.30 -3.61
N SER A 79 3.74 -13.57 -3.02
CA SER A 79 5.17 -13.85 -3.18
C SER A 79 5.53 -15.26 -2.73
N PHE A 80 5.11 -15.67 -1.53
CA PHE A 80 5.37 -17.02 -1.02
C PHE A 80 4.82 -18.12 -1.94
N VAL A 81 3.57 -17.97 -2.36
CA VAL A 81 2.89 -18.95 -3.21
C VAL A 81 3.55 -19.01 -4.60
N ARG A 82 3.83 -17.86 -5.21
CA ARG A 82 4.40 -17.74 -6.56
C ARG A 82 5.83 -18.29 -6.67
N GLU A 83 6.65 -18.11 -5.63
CA GLU A 83 8.01 -18.66 -5.56
C GLU A 83 8.00 -20.19 -5.36
N ASN A 84 7.21 -20.69 -4.39
CA ASN A 84 7.13 -22.13 -4.15
C ASN A 84 6.45 -22.88 -5.30
N ALA A 85 5.38 -22.34 -5.88
CA ALA A 85 4.72 -22.95 -7.03
C ALA A 85 5.66 -23.04 -8.23
N GLY A 86 6.49 -22.02 -8.48
CA GLY A 86 7.50 -22.04 -9.54
C GLY A 86 8.47 -23.21 -9.38
N LYS A 87 9.02 -23.41 -8.17
CA LYS A 87 9.91 -24.53 -7.85
C LYS A 87 9.25 -25.88 -8.10
N ILE A 88 8.05 -26.09 -7.53
CA ILE A 88 7.31 -27.35 -7.60
C ILE A 88 6.91 -27.72 -9.04
N ILE A 89 6.50 -26.74 -9.85
CA ILE A 89 6.06 -26.98 -11.23
C ILE A 89 7.25 -27.26 -12.14
N SER A 90 8.39 -26.61 -11.91
CA SER A 90 9.61 -26.79 -12.72
C SER A 90 10.26 -28.17 -12.60
N GLN A 91 9.91 -28.96 -11.56
CA GLN A 91 10.47 -30.28 -11.29
C GLN A 91 9.40 -31.40 -11.37
N PRO A 92 9.09 -31.93 -12.56
CA PRO A 92 8.03 -32.92 -12.74
C PRO A 92 8.40 -34.36 -12.31
N ASN A 93 9.68 -34.70 -12.11
CA ASN A 93 10.12 -36.07 -11.86
C ASN A 93 10.39 -36.35 -10.36
N LYS A 94 9.34 -36.79 -9.65
CA LYS A 94 9.34 -37.14 -8.21
C LYS A 94 9.80 -38.58 -7.87
N SER A 95 10.49 -39.27 -8.77
CA SER A 95 11.14 -40.57 -8.48
C SER A 95 12.64 -40.32 -8.60
N THR A 96 13.46 -40.24 -7.55
CA THR A 96 13.82 -41.39 -6.69
C THR A 96 14.64 -40.92 -5.48
N ASP A 97 14.56 -39.64 -5.06
CA ASP A 97 15.46 -39.09 -4.03
C ASP A 97 14.72 -38.40 -2.87
N PRO A 98 14.77 -38.94 -1.64
CA PRO A 98 14.14 -38.36 -0.45
C PRO A 98 14.81 -37.06 0.05
N LEU A 99 15.93 -36.65 -0.54
CA LEU A 99 16.55 -35.35 -0.28
C LEU A 99 15.85 -34.20 -1.04
N LEU A 100 15.12 -34.50 -2.13
CA LEU A 100 14.42 -33.52 -2.97
C LEU A 100 12.98 -33.23 -2.52
N SER A 101 12.38 -34.09 -1.69
CA SER A 101 11.14 -33.76 -0.95
C SER A 101 11.37 -32.69 0.14
N SER A 102 12.63 -32.28 0.37
CA SER A 102 13.03 -31.25 1.33
C SER A 102 13.07 -29.81 0.77
N GLU A 103 12.76 -29.59 -0.52
CA GLU A 103 12.84 -28.25 -1.13
C GLU A 103 11.64 -27.33 -0.86
N PHE A 104 10.55 -27.84 -0.26
CA PHE A 104 9.48 -26.96 0.18
C PHE A 104 9.94 -26.14 1.38
N SER A 105 9.74 -24.83 1.29
CA SER A 105 10.09 -23.87 2.34
C SER A 105 9.60 -24.32 3.71
N HIS A 106 10.48 -24.38 4.70
CA HIS A 106 10.10 -24.75 6.06
C HIS A 106 9.21 -23.68 6.70
N PHE A 107 8.33 -24.10 7.61
CA PHE A 107 7.42 -23.20 8.33
C PHE A 107 8.15 -22.06 9.04
N ASN A 108 9.33 -22.33 9.62
CA ASN A 108 10.15 -21.33 10.30
C ASN A 108 10.65 -20.24 9.33
N GLN A 109 10.99 -20.60 8.09
CA GLN A 109 11.43 -19.64 7.07
C GLN A 109 10.25 -18.77 6.61
N TYR A 110 9.09 -19.38 6.41
CA TYR A 110 7.86 -18.65 6.09
C TYR A 110 7.45 -17.70 7.22
N LEU A 111 7.46 -18.17 8.47
CA LEU A 111 7.16 -17.35 9.63
C LEU A 111 8.14 -16.19 9.76
N TYR A 112 9.43 -16.42 9.55
CA TYR A 112 10.44 -15.35 9.53
C TYR A 112 10.13 -14.33 8.43
N PHE A 113 9.82 -14.79 7.21
CA PHE A 113 9.46 -13.91 6.09
C PHE A 113 8.23 -13.05 6.38
N LEU A 114 7.21 -13.57 7.08
CA LEU A 114 6.01 -12.80 7.41
C LEU A 114 6.32 -11.54 8.22
N TYR A 115 7.36 -11.56 9.06
CA TYR A 115 7.80 -10.41 9.83
C TYR A 115 8.98 -9.64 9.22
N ALA A 116 9.77 -10.26 8.33
CA ALA A 116 10.89 -9.61 7.67
C ALA A 116 10.46 -8.35 6.90
N PRO A 117 11.24 -7.26 6.90
CA PRO A 117 10.93 -6.02 6.19
C PRO A 117 11.21 -6.13 4.69
N THR A 118 10.70 -7.18 4.05
CA THR A 118 10.73 -7.40 2.60
C THR A 118 9.42 -8.03 2.15
N LEU A 119 9.07 -7.84 0.88
CA LEU A 119 7.90 -8.44 0.25
C LEU A 119 8.26 -9.59 -0.69
N VAL A 120 9.55 -9.79 -0.98
CA VAL A 120 10.04 -10.84 -1.88
C VAL A 120 10.49 -12.04 -1.04
N PHE A 121 9.83 -13.18 -1.24
CA PHE A 121 10.09 -14.43 -0.54
C PHE A 121 11.36 -15.11 -1.06
N ARG A 122 12.24 -15.49 -0.13
CA ARG A 122 13.45 -16.31 -0.34
C ARG A 122 13.59 -17.27 0.83
N ASP A 123 14.15 -18.45 0.60
CA ASP A 123 14.32 -19.46 1.68
C ASP A 123 15.36 -19.03 2.70
N VAL A 124 16.38 -18.30 2.23
CA VAL A 124 17.50 -17.80 3.03
C VAL A 124 17.69 -16.32 2.74
N TYR A 125 17.75 -15.54 3.81
CA TYR A 125 18.08 -14.12 3.78
C TYR A 125 19.43 -13.88 4.42
N PRO A 126 20.19 -12.85 4.00
CA PRO A 126 21.41 -12.48 4.68
C PRO A 126 21.09 -12.00 6.10
N ARG A 127 21.82 -12.51 7.11
CA ARG A 127 21.57 -12.22 8.52
C ARG A 127 22.76 -11.58 9.22
N THR A 128 22.47 -10.71 10.19
CA THR A 128 23.49 -10.19 11.10
C THR A 128 23.78 -11.20 12.22
N SER A 129 24.99 -11.18 12.77
CA SER A 129 25.41 -12.10 13.84
C SER A 129 24.66 -11.85 15.15
N THR A 130 24.57 -10.58 15.56
CA THR A 130 23.99 -10.15 16.83
C THR A 130 22.90 -9.09 16.65
N ILE A 131 22.01 -8.97 17.63
CA ILE A 131 21.04 -7.88 17.74
C ILE A 131 21.66 -6.76 18.56
N ARG A 132 21.75 -5.54 18.01
CA ARG A 132 22.19 -4.35 18.73
C ARG A 132 20.99 -3.65 19.34
N TRP A 133 20.64 -4.01 20.58
CA TRP A 133 19.47 -3.47 21.29
C TRP A 133 19.46 -1.94 21.39
N ASN A 134 20.62 -1.30 21.54
CA ASN A 134 20.72 0.17 21.55
C ASN A 134 20.18 0.80 20.26
N VAL A 135 20.43 0.16 19.10
CA VAL A 135 19.90 0.62 17.81
C VAL A 135 18.40 0.39 17.77
N VAL A 136 17.93 -0.78 18.20
CA VAL A 136 16.50 -1.12 18.24
C VAL A 136 15.72 -0.07 19.06
N PHE A 137 16.14 0.20 20.30
CA PHE A 137 15.47 1.19 21.16
C PHE A 137 15.55 2.61 20.58
N LYS A 138 16.69 3.00 20.01
CA LYS A 138 16.84 4.31 19.35
C LYS A 138 15.87 4.46 18.18
N MET A 139 15.78 3.45 17.31
CA MET A 139 14.90 3.48 16.14
C MET A 139 13.43 3.53 16.55
N PHE A 140 12.98 2.68 17.48
CA PHE A 140 11.59 2.73 17.95
C PHE A 140 11.28 4.03 18.72
N GLY A 141 12.21 4.56 19.51
CA GLY A 141 12.07 5.87 20.15
C GLY A 141 11.88 6.99 19.15
N GLN A 142 12.72 7.04 18.10
CA GLN A 142 12.59 8.02 17.01
C GLN A 142 11.27 7.87 16.24
N TYR A 143 10.81 6.64 16.00
CA TYR A 143 9.51 6.39 15.38
C TYR A 143 8.34 7.00 16.19
N LEU A 144 8.34 6.78 17.52
CA LEU A 144 7.34 7.37 18.41
C LEU A 144 7.41 8.91 18.40
N THR A 145 8.61 9.49 18.41
CA THR A 145 8.80 10.93 18.29
C THR A 145 8.24 11.46 16.96
N CYS A 146 8.51 10.80 15.84
CA CYS A 146 7.93 11.18 14.54
C CYS A 146 6.40 11.14 14.56
N GLY A 147 5.80 10.10 15.14
CA GLY A 147 4.34 10.00 15.29
C GLY A 147 3.76 11.14 16.13
N PHE A 148 4.40 11.49 17.24
CA PHE A 148 4.01 12.62 18.09
C PHE A 148 4.10 13.97 17.35
N LEU A 149 5.18 14.19 16.57
CA LEU A 149 5.34 15.40 15.76
C LEU A 149 4.30 15.49 14.65
N VAL A 150 4.00 14.39 13.95
CA VAL A 150 2.94 14.35 12.93
C VAL A 150 1.59 14.69 13.55
N TYR A 151 1.28 14.14 14.73
CA TYR A 151 0.05 14.49 15.46
C TYR A 151 -0.01 15.99 15.77
N HIS A 152 1.08 16.59 16.25
CA HIS A 152 1.13 18.04 16.52
C HIS A 152 0.89 18.86 15.26
N ILE A 153 1.58 18.56 14.16
CA ILE A 153 1.42 19.30 12.90
C ILE A 153 -0.02 19.17 12.38
N LEU A 154 -0.61 17.97 12.44
CA LEU A 154 -2.00 17.77 12.06
C LEU A 154 -2.95 18.61 12.91
N ALA A 155 -2.81 18.53 14.24
CA ALA A 155 -3.70 19.21 15.19
C ALA A 155 -3.62 20.74 15.09
N TYR A 156 -2.43 21.31 14.91
CA TYR A 156 -2.22 22.76 14.94
C TYR A 156 -2.22 23.42 13.57
N SER A 157 -1.92 22.70 12.49
CA SER A 157 -1.82 23.28 11.15
C SER A 157 -2.94 22.82 10.21
N TRP A 158 -3.22 21.51 10.13
CA TRP A 158 -4.21 20.99 9.18
C TRP A 158 -5.65 21.11 9.69
N MET A 159 -5.89 20.81 10.97
CA MET A 159 -7.23 20.87 11.55
C MET A 159 -7.91 22.24 11.44
N PRO A 160 -7.21 23.39 11.65
CA PRO A 160 -7.82 24.70 11.42
C PRO A 160 -8.25 24.93 9.96
N VAL A 161 -7.45 24.47 8.98
CA VAL A 161 -7.79 24.59 7.55
C VAL A 161 -9.00 23.71 7.24
N PHE A 162 -9.00 22.47 7.73
CA PHE A 162 -10.14 21.57 7.55
C PHE A 162 -11.41 22.12 8.20
N ALA A 163 -11.31 22.71 9.40
CA ALA A 163 -12.45 23.34 10.08
C ALA A 163 -13.10 24.44 9.22
N ARG A 164 -12.32 25.22 8.46
CA ARG A 164 -12.87 26.21 7.51
C ARG A 164 -13.72 25.56 6.41
N CYS A 165 -13.31 24.40 5.91
CA CYS A 165 -14.11 23.62 4.94
C CYS A 165 -15.45 23.16 5.51
N PHE A 166 -15.59 23.07 6.84
CA PHE A 166 -16.83 22.75 7.54
C PHE A 166 -17.65 23.99 7.93
N THR A 167 -17.21 25.21 7.63
CA THR A 167 -17.95 26.42 8.03
C THR A 167 -18.29 27.34 6.86
N GLU A 168 -17.45 27.36 5.82
CA GLU A 168 -17.66 28.23 4.66
C GLU A 168 -18.64 27.61 3.65
N THR A 169 -19.69 28.36 3.27
CA THR A 169 -20.68 27.94 2.27
C THR A 169 -20.28 28.32 0.84
N ASP A 170 -19.40 29.32 0.67
CA ASP A 170 -19.01 29.87 -0.63
C ASP A 170 -17.63 29.34 -1.08
N LEU A 171 -17.65 28.22 -1.80
CA LEU A 171 -16.45 27.57 -2.34
C LEU A 171 -15.94 28.32 -3.58
N THR A 172 -15.11 29.33 -3.37
CA THR A 172 -14.40 30.03 -4.45
C THR A 172 -13.07 29.36 -4.79
N LEU A 173 -12.66 29.42 -6.07
CA LEU A 173 -11.33 28.95 -6.51
C LEU A 173 -10.19 29.60 -5.72
N LYS A 174 -10.35 30.89 -5.37
CA LYS A 174 -9.38 31.63 -4.56
C LYS A 174 -9.23 31.02 -3.15
N SER A 175 -10.34 30.69 -2.49
CA SER A 175 -10.31 30.03 -1.16
C SER A 175 -9.64 28.66 -1.24
N ALA A 176 -9.95 27.88 -2.29
CA ALA A 176 -9.32 26.58 -2.50
C ALA A 176 -7.81 26.66 -2.70
N ILE A 177 -7.34 27.55 -3.58
CA ILE A 177 -5.90 27.77 -3.81
C ILE A 177 -5.21 28.20 -2.51
N THR A 178 -5.80 29.16 -1.79
CA THR A 178 -5.24 29.65 -0.51
C THR A 178 -5.12 28.53 0.52
N SER A 179 -6.15 27.70 0.66
CA SER A 179 -6.14 26.57 1.58
C SER A 179 -5.13 25.50 1.19
N ILE A 180 -4.93 25.24 -0.11
CA ILE A 180 -3.87 24.34 -0.59
C ILE A 180 -2.50 24.89 -0.21
N PHE A 181 -2.24 26.18 -0.42
CA PHE A 181 -0.97 26.81 -0.03
C PHE A 181 -0.72 26.73 1.48
N ASP A 182 -1.74 26.96 2.31
CA ASP A 182 -1.65 26.81 3.78
C ASP A 182 -1.27 25.38 4.20
N LEU A 183 -1.71 24.37 3.45
CA LEU A 183 -1.45 22.96 3.71
C LEU A 183 -0.09 22.47 3.17
N MET A 184 0.51 23.15 2.19
CA MET A 184 1.73 22.69 1.51
C MET A 184 2.93 22.55 2.45
N LEU A 185 3.23 23.58 3.26
CA LEU A 185 4.39 23.56 4.15
C LEU A 185 4.23 22.53 5.30
N PRO A 186 3.11 22.51 6.06
CA PRO A 186 2.87 21.45 7.03
C PRO A 186 2.83 20.06 6.38
N GLY A 187 2.32 19.97 5.15
CA GLY A 187 2.24 18.74 4.36
C GLY A 187 3.61 18.15 4.02
N VAL A 188 4.57 18.97 3.58
CA VAL A 188 5.93 18.47 3.31
C VAL A 188 6.60 17.95 4.57
N LEU A 189 6.39 18.61 5.72
CA LEU A 189 6.92 18.16 7.00
C LEU A 189 6.31 16.82 7.41
N ILE A 190 4.99 16.64 7.26
CA ILE A 190 4.31 15.37 7.52
C ILE A 190 4.87 14.26 6.62
N ILE A 191 5.03 14.51 5.31
CA ILE A 191 5.58 13.51 4.38
C ILE A 191 7.00 13.10 4.79
N ILE A 192 7.89 14.06 5.08
CA ILE A 192 9.27 13.77 5.49
C ILE A 192 9.30 12.99 6.81
N LEU A 193 8.49 13.37 7.80
CA LEU A 193 8.41 12.68 9.09
C LEU A 193 7.83 11.28 8.96
N CYS A 194 6.76 11.09 8.18
CA CYS A 194 6.18 9.78 7.90
C CYS A 194 7.18 8.91 7.12
N TYR A 195 7.89 9.47 6.16
CA TYR A 195 8.89 8.78 5.36
C TYR A 195 10.05 8.30 6.24
N TYR A 196 10.67 9.21 7.00
CA TYR A 196 11.77 8.89 7.91
C TYR A 196 11.31 7.94 9.03
N GLY A 197 10.16 8.20 9.63
CA GLY A 197 9.58 7.35 10.66
C GLY A 197 9.36 5.92 10.17
N PHE A 198 8.74 5.74 9.00
CA PHE A 198 8.46 4.42 8.47
C PHE A 198 9.69 3.74 7.85
N PHE A 199 10.29 4.32 6.82
CA PHE A 199 11.34 3.66 6.05
C PHE A 199 12.67 3.55 6.79
N TYR A 200 13.01 4.57 7.57
CA TYR A 200 14.25 4.56 8.34
C TYR A 200 14.01 3.93 9.71
N CYS A 201 13.16 4.53 10.55
CA CYS A 201 13.06 4.09 11.94
C CYS A 201 12.36 2.72 12.08
N TRP A 202 11.15 2.59 11.54
CA TRP A 202 10.35 1.37 11.71
C TRP A 202 10.99 0.16 11.01
N LEU A 203 11.30 0.26 9.72
CA LEU A 203 11.85 -0.88 8.98
C LEU A 203 13.26 -1.27 9.44
N ILE A 204 14.14 -0.31 9.76
CA ILE A 204 15.47 -0.65 10.33
C ILE A 204 15.34 -1.22 11.74
N GLY A 205 14.42 -0.72 12.56
CA GLY A 205 14.12 -1.27 13.88
C GLY A 205 13.71 -2.75 13.80
N PHE A 206 12.78 -3.09 12.90
CA PHE A 206 12.40 -4.47 12.63
C PHE A 206 13.53 -5.29 11.99
N ALA A 207 14.31 -4.71 11.08
CA ALA A 207 15.44 -5.38 10.47
C ALA A 207 16.50 -5.78 11.52
N GLU A 208 16.83 -4.88 12.44
CA GLU A 208 17.77 -5.15 13.53
C GLU A 208 17.20 -6.21 14.49
N LEU A 209 15.92 -6.11 14.86
CA LEU A 209 15.24 -7.07 15.75
C LEU A 209 15.24 -8.49 15.16
N LEU A 210 15.03 -8.61 13.85
CA LEU A 210 14.98 -9.90 13.15
C LEU A 210 16.36 -10.41 12.71
N ARG A 211 17.42 -9.59 12.87
CA ARG A 211 18.75 -9.82 12.29
C ARG A 211 18.73 -9.91 10.77
N PHE A 212 17.91 -9.10 10.12
CA PHE A 212 17.86 -8.96 8.67
C PHE A 212 18.98 -7.99 8.22
N ALA A 213 19.88 -8.47 7.35
CA ALA A 213 21.06 -7.71 6.94
C ALA A 213 20.84 -6.86 5.70
N ASP A 214 19.89 -7.23 4.83
CA ASP A 214 19.51 -6.43 3.67
C ASP A 214 18.66 -5.23 4.12
N ARG A 215 19.22 -4.03 4.10
CA ARG A 215 18.59 -2.83 4.71
C ARG A 215 18.34 -1.72 3.71
N MET A 216 18.43 -2.03 2.42
CA MET A 216 18.23 -1.07 1.34
C MET A 216 16.73 -0.93 1.03
N PHE A 217 15.99 -0.33 1.94
CA PHE A 217 14.54 -0.14 1.79
C PHE A 217 14.19 1.07 0.90
N HIS A 218 15.13 1.99 0.78
CA HIS A 218 15.04 3.20 -0.04
C HIS A 218 16.44 3.70 -0.42
N GLU A 219 16.48 4.56 -1.43
CA GLU A 219 17.66 5.30 -1.90
C GLU A 219 17.37 6.81 -1.90
N ASP A 220 18.33 7.61 -2.37
CA ASP A 220 18.29 9.09 -2.41
C ASP A 220 17.27 9.64 -3.43
N TRP A 221 15.98 9.32 -3.23
CA TRP A 221 14.90 9.68 -4.15
C TRP A 221 14.75 11.19 -4.31
N TRP A 222 15.13 11.99 -3.31
CA TRP A 222 15.10 13.47 -3.36
C TRP A 222 16.08 14.04 -4.40
N ASN A 223 17.14 13.31 -4.72
CA ASN A 223 18.12 13.66 -5.76
C ASN A 223 17.76 13.08 -7.14
N SER A 224 16.55 12.53 -7.30
CA SER A 224 16.15 11.88 -8.55
C SER A 224 16.04 12.88 -9.70
N ALA A 225 16.94 12.74 -10.67
CA ALA A 225 16.96 13.56 -11.87
C ALA A 225 15.93 13.14 -12.93
N SER A 226 15.13 12.09 -12.72
CA SER A 226 14.11 11.60 -13.66
C SER A 226 12.92 10.95 -12.93
N SER A 227 11.74 10.96 -13.57
CA SER A 227 10.53 10.31 -13.03
C SER A 227 10.72 8.82 -12.79
N VAL A 228 11.44 8.14 -13.68
CA VAL A 228 11.71 6.70 -13.57
C VAL A 228 12.62 6.43 -12.37
N THR A 229 13.66 7.23 -12.14
CA THR A 229 14.55 7.07 -10.98
C THR A 229 13.79 7.32 -9.68
N PHE A 230 12.93 8.34 -9.63
CA PHE A 230 12.13 8.67 -8.45
C PHE A 230 11.27 7.49 -7.99
N TRP A 231 10.49 6.89 -8.90
CA TRP A 231 9.62 5.76 -8.55
C TRP A 231 10.38 4.49 -8.14
N ARG A 232 11.60 4.30 -8.62
CA ARG A 232 12.45 3.14 -8.29
C ARG A 232 13.12 3.26 -6.92
N THR A 233 13.38 4.48 -6.46
CA THR A 233 14.22 4.75 -5.28
C THR A 233 13.40 5.12 -4.04
N TRP A 234 12.15 5.59 -4.22
CA TRP A 234 11.27 6.00 -3.12
C TRP A 234 10.93 4.88 -2.14
N ASN A 235 10.46 3.74 -2.66
CA ASN A 235 10.06 2.56 -1.88
C ASN A 235 10.50 1.30 -2.62
N ILE A 236 11.73 0.85 -2.34
CA ILE A 236 12.36 -0.27 -3.05
C ILE A 236 11.60 -1.57 -2.76
N ILE A 237 11.09 -1.74 -1.54
CA ILE A 237 10.39 -2.97 -1.14
C ILE A 237 9.16 -3.25 -2.02
N VAL A 238 8.31 -2.23 -2.23
CA VAL A 238 7.11 -2.36 -3.08
C VAL A 238 7.50 -2.37 -4.55
N HIS A 239 8.48 -1.55 -4.94
CA HIS A 239 9.01 -1.54 -6.31
C HIS A 239 9.48 -2.94 -6.74
N ASP A 240 10.28 -3.62 -5.92
CA ASP A 240 10.85 -4.93 -6.23
C ASP A 240 9.78 -6.01 -6.29
N TRP A 241 8.76 -5.94 -5.44
CA TRP A 241 7.61 -6.83 -5.51
C TRP A 241 6.83 -6.64 -6.81
N LEU A 242 6.53 -5.39 -7.18
CA LEU A 242 5.84 -5.07 -8.44
C LEU A 242 6.68 -5.49 -9.64
N TYR A 243 8.00 -5.32 -9.58
CA TYR A 243 8.90 -5.72 -10.64
C TYR A 243 8.93 -7.25 -10.80
N ALA A 244 9.21 -7.98 -9.72
CA ALA A 244 9.39 -9.43 -9.75
C ALA A 244 8.11 -10.21 -10.08
N TYR A 245 6.96 -9.80 -9.53
CA TYR A 245 5.72 -10.59 -9.62
C TYR A 245 4.68 -10.06 -10.59
N VAL A 246 4.75 -8.78 -10.97
CA VAL A 246 3.79 -8.18 -11.90
C VAL A 246 4.47 -7.85 -13.22
N TYR A 247 5.53 -7.05 -13.20
CA TYR A 247 6.20 -6.60 -14.41
C TYR A 247 6.83 -7.75 -15.20
N GLU A 248 7.64 -8.60 -14.55
CA GLU A 248 8.32 -9.70 -15.23
C GLU A 248 7.33 -10.72 -15.80
N ASP A 249 6.30 -11.09 -15.04
CA ASP A 249 5.30 -12.07 -15.46
C ASP A 249 4.46 -11.53 -16.63
N LEU A 250 4.03 -10.28 -16.58
CA LEU A 250 3.36 -9.63 -17.71
C LEU A 250 4.29 -9.48 -18.91
N SER A 251 5.57 -9.16 -18.70
CA SER A 251 6.56 -9.06 -19.78
C SER A 251 6.78 -10.39 -20.48
N LYS A 252 6.79 -11.51 -19.74
CA LYS A 252 6.86 -12.87 -20.31
C LYS A 252 5.61 -13.19 -21.13
N LEU A 253 4.43 -12.84 -20.63
CA LEU A 253 3.14 -13.02 -21.34
C LEU A 253 3.03 -12.15 -22.60
N CYS A 254 3.63 -10.96 -22.60
CA CYS A 254 3.57 -10.00 -23.71
C CYS A 254 4.76 -10.12 -24.68
N SER A 255 5.44 -11.27 -24.73
CA SER A 255 6.61 -11.52 -25.60
C SER A 255 7.71 -10.46 -25.50
N GLY A 256 7.95 -9.92 -24.31
CA GLY A 256 9.03 -8.95 -24.04
C GLY A 256 8.70 -7.48 -24.34
N LYS A 257 7.46 -7.14 -24.72
CA LYS A 257 7.04 -5.73 -24.88
C LYS A 257 7.07 -5.01 -23.53
N LYS A 258 7.80 -3.89 -23.44
CA LYS A 258 8.02 -3.14 -22.18
C LYS A 258 6.90 -2.17 -21.80
N THR A 259 6.17 -1.66 -22.81
CA THR A 259 5.17 -0.60 -22.61
C THR A 259 3.93 -1.10 -21.88
N LEU A 260 3.37 -2.24 -22.30
CA LEU A 260 2.15 -2.79 -21.70
C LEU A 260 2.34 -3.19 -20.22
N PRO A 261 3.38 -3.97 -19.83
CA PRO A 261 3.66 -4.27 -18.43
C PRO A 261 3.88 -3.02 -17.58
N THR A 262 4.56 -2.00 -18.14
CA THR A 262 4.76 -0.71 -17.48
C THR A 262 3.42 -0.03 -17.15
N ILE A 263 2.51 0.04 -18.12
CA ILE A 263 1.18 0.64 -17.94
C ILE A 263 0.38 -0.15 -16.90
N CYS A 264 0.35 -1.48 -17.02
CA CYS A 264 -0.37 -2.35 -16.09
C CYS A 264 0.12 -2.19 -14.64
N VAL A 265 1.44 -2.17 -14.41
CA VAL A 265 2.02 -1.97 -13.07
C VAL A 265 1.64 -0.60 -12.49
N THR A 266 1.67 0.44 -13.33
CA THR A 266 1.35 1.80 -12.88
C THR A 266 -0.13 1.94 -12.51
N ILE A 267 -1.03 1.39 -13.35
CA ILE A 267 -2.47 1.37 -13.10
C ILE A 267 -2.80 0.52 -11.87
N LEU A 268 -2.19 -0.66 -11.73
CA LEU A 268 -2.37 -1.52 -10.56
C LEU A 268 -1.97 -0.79 -9.28
N SER A 269 -0.81 -0.13 -9.27
CA SER A 269 -0.39 0.66 -8.11
C SER A 269 -1.37 1.81 -7.83
N ALA A 270 -1.84 2.52 -8.87
CA ALA A 270 -2.81 3.61 -8.71
C ALA A 270 -4.14 3.13 -8.10
N ILE A 271 -4.64 1.97 -8.56
CA ILE A 271 -5.86 1.34 -8.03
C ILE A 271 -5.68 0.98 -6.55
N LEU A 272 -4.53 0.41 -6.15
CA LEU A 272 -4.29 0.03 -4.77
C LEU A 272 -4.17 1.24 -3.83
N HIS A 273 -3.57 2.33 -4.30
CA HIS A 273 -3.52 3.59 -3.55
C HIS A 273 -4.92 4.18 -3.38
N GLU A 274 -5.72 4.25 -4.46
CA GLU A 274 -7.10 4.74 -4.42
C GLU A 274 -7.99 3.86 -3.54
N TYR A 275 -7.83 2.54 -3.64
CA TYR A 275 -8.51 1.56 -2.80
C TYR A 275 -8.23 1.81 -1.32
N TRP A 276 -6.96 2.00 -0.95
CA TRP A 276 -6.59 2.32 0.43
C TRP A 276 -7.28 3.60 0.90
N LEU A 277 -7.18 4.69 0.13
CA LEU A 277 -7.76 5.97 0.54
C LEU A 277 -9.29 5.92 0.56
N THR A 278 -9.92 5.23 -0.38
CA THR A 278 -11.39 5.06 -0.45
C THR A 278 -11.93 4.33 0.78
N ILE A 279 -11.31 3.23 1.19
CA ILE A 279 -11.79 2.45 2.33
C ILE A 279 -11.57 3.20 3.64
N VAL A 280 -10.43 3.88 3.79
CA VAL A 280 -10.11 4.63 5.01
C VAL A 280 -10.96 5.90 5.15
N SER A 281 -11.25 6.59 4.03
CA SER A 281 -12.10 7.77 4.02
C SER A 281 -13.59 7.46 4.03
N GLY A 282 -13.99 6.24 3.62
CA GLY A 282 -15.38 5.87 3.38
C GLY A 282 -15.96 6.51 2.10
N ILE A 283 -15.14 7.13 1.27
CA ILE A 283 -15.56 7.92 0.10
C ILE A 283 -14.76 7.51 -1.13
N PHE A 284 -15.45 7.20 -2.23
CA PHE A 284 -14.81 7.01 -3.52
C PHE A 284 -14.73 8.35 -4.26
N TYR A 285 -13.53 8.92 -4.33
CA TYR A 285 -13.25 10.19 -5.01
C TYR A 285 -11.88 10.11 -5.71
N PRO A 286 -11.81 9.67 -6.98
CA PRO A 286 -10.61 9.09 -7.60
C PRO A 286 -9.51 10.08 -8.01
N VAL A 287 -9.27 11.12 -7.21
CA VAL A 287 -8.22 12.12 -7.45
C VAL A 287 -6.83 11.54 -7.28
N LEU A 288 -6.64 10.65 -6.29
CA LEU A 288 -5.37 9.97 -6.09
C LEU A 288 -5.04 9.08 -7.29
N PHE A 289 -6.02 8.32 -7.80
CA PHE A 289 -5.87 7.53 -9.04
C PHE A 289 -5.47 8.39 -10.24
N VAL A 290 -6.18 9.49 -10.51
CA VAL A 290 -5.90 10.37 -11.66
C VAL A 290 -4.51 10.97 -11.56
N TRP A 291 -4.12 11.47 -10.39
CA TRP A 291 -2.87 12.19 -10.23
C TRP A 291 -1.66 11.27 -10.09
N TYR A 292 -1.76 10.19 -9.32
CA TYR A 292 -0.67 9.20 -9.24
C TYR A 292 -0.54 8.39 -10.54
N GLY A 293 -1.66 7.90 -11.07
CA GLY A 293 -1.70 7.02 -12.24
C GLY A 293 -1.52 7.76 -13.55
N LEU A 294 -2.49 8.61 -13.93
CA LEU A 294 -2.50 9.24 -15.26
C LEU A 294 -1.42 10.30 -15.41
N PHE A 295 -1.29 11.20 -14.43
CA PHE A 295 -0.25 12.23 -14.48
C PHE A 295 1.16 11.63 -14.32
N GLY A 296 1.33 10.63 -13.45
CA GLY A 296 2.59 9.87 -13.35
C GLY A 296 3.00 9.18 -14.66
N MET A 297 2.04 8.56 -15.36
CA MET A 297 2.27 7.99 -16.70
C MET A 297 2.58 9.06 -17.75
N LEU A 298 1.85 10.17 -17.74
CA LEU A 298 2.07 11.29 -18.65
C LEU A 298 3.48 11.83 -18.52
N LEU A 299 3.96 12.05 -17.29
CA LEU A 299 5.34 12.48 -17.05
C LEU A 299 6.37 11.49 -17.60
N ARG A 300 6.10 10.19 -17.47
CA ARG A 300 7.01 9.14 -17.96
C ARG A 300 7.06 9.04 -19.48
N PHE A 301 5.93 9.17 -20.17
CA PHE A 301 5.86 9.02 -21.63
C PHE A 301 6.10 10.32 -22.40
N ALA A 302 5.71 11.47 -21.85
CA ALA A 302 5.95 12.78 -22.47
C ALA A 302 7.40 13.24 -22.32
N PHE A 303 8.07 12.87 -21.23
CA PHE A 303 9.43 13.32 -20.90
C PHE A 303 10.43 12.17 -20.67
N PRO A 304 10.58 11.21 -21.61
CA PRO A 304 11.35 9.99 -21.39
C PRO A 304 12.87 10.20 -21.29
N ARG A 305 13.39 11.29 -21.88
CA ARG A 305 14.83 11.63 -21.90
C ARG A 305 15.20 12.76 -20.96
N SER A 306 14.21 13.36 -20.29
CA SER A 306 14.44 14.56 -19.52
C SER A 306 15.14 14.19 -18.21
N LYS A 307 16.37 14.66 -18.07
CA LYS A 307 17.24 14.44 -16.91
C LYS A 307 17.87 15.75 -16.50
N GLY A 308 18.08 15.93 -15.20
CA GLY A 308 18.90 17.02 -14.67
C GLY A 308 18.39 17.60 -13.36
N PRO A 309 19.08 18.62 -12.83
CA PRO A 309 18.75 19.24 -11.54
C PRO A 309 17.38 19.93 -11.54
N LEU A 310 16.94 20.48 -12.67
CA LEU A 310 15.60 21.08 -12.80
C LEU A 310 14.48 20.05 -12.57
N TRP A 311 14.70 18.79 -12.95
CA TRP A 311 13.73 17.72 -12.70
C TRP A 311 13.67 17.32 -11.24
N SER A 312 14.82 17.27 -10.56
CA SER A 312 14.85 17.05 -9.12
C SER A 312 14.10 18.16 -8.37
N LEU A 313 14.33 19.44 -8.74
CA LEU A 313 13.58 20.56 -8.17
C LEU A 313 12.07 20.47 -8.46
N PHE A 314 11.69 20.09 -9.67
CA PHE A 314 10.30 19.89 -10.06
C PHE A 314 9.61 18.83 -9.19
N PHE A 315 10.23 17.67 -8.95
CA PHE A 315 9.65 16.64 -8.08
C PHE A 315 9.54 17.11 -6.63
N LEU A 316 10.57 17.78 -6.11
CA LEU A 316 10.55 18.32 -4.76
C LEU A 316 9.43 19.34 -4.54
N PHE A 317 9.09 20.13 -5.56
CA PHE A 317 7.97 21.07 -5.52
C PHE A 317 6.61 20.39 -5.74
N MET A 318 6.54 19.39 -6.63
CA MET A 318 5.29 18.71 -6.95
C MET A 318 4.74 17.85 -5.81
N ILE A 319 5.61 17.22 -5.01
CA ILE A 319 5.21 16.37 -3.88
C ILE A 319 4.31 17.11 -2.87
N PRO A 320 4.69 18.29 -2.32
CA PRO A 320 3.83 19.02 -1.39
C PRO A 320 2.55 19.54 -2.03
N VAL A 321 2.61 20.02 -3.28
CA VAL A 321 1.40 20.46 -4.01
C VAL A 321 0.41 19.31 -4.14
N TYR A 322 0.89 18.14 -4.57
CA TYR A 322 0.10 16.93 -4.71
C TYR A 322 -0.55 16.52 -3.38
N PHE A 323 0.23 16.41 -2.31
CA PHE A 323 -0.25 15.97 -1.01
C PHE A 323 -1.26 16.95 -0.40
N ALA A 324 -0.98 18.25 -0.46
CA ALA A 324 -1.88 19.29 0.01
C ALA A 324 -3.20 19.32 -0.79
N THR A 325 -3.13 19.14 -2.11
CA THR A 325 -4.31 19.11 -2.99
C THR A 325 -5.21 17.92 -2.64
N ILE A 326 -4.64 16.73 -2.47
CA ILE A 326 -5.42 15.54 -2.08
C ILE A 326 -6.05 15.74 -0.71
N ALA A 327 -5.26 16.19 0.28
CA ALA A 327 -5.77 16.42 1.63
C ALA A 327 -6.93 17.43 1.65
N TYR A 328 -6.78 18.55 0.95
CA TYR A 328 -7.82 19.55 0.83
C TYR A 328 -9.09 19.02 0.17
N LEU A 329 -8.96 18.35 -0.98
CA LEU A 329 -10.13 17.88 -1.74
C LEU A 329 -10.90 16.78 -1.00
N TYR A 330 -10.21 15.86 -0.32
CA TYR A 330 -10.89 14.86 0.52
C TYR A 330 -11.53 15.49 1.74
N ALA A 331 -10.88 16.46 2.40
CA ALA A 331 -11.49 17.18 3.53
C ALA A 331 -12.76 17.94 3.09
N LEU A 332 -12.73 18.56 1.91
CA LEU A 332 -13.88 19.24 1.32
C LEU A 332 -15.02 18.28 0.99
N GLU A 333 -14.72 17.15 0.35
CA GLU A 333 -15.74 16.15 0.02
C GLU A 333 -16.38 15.56 1.29
N MET A 334 -15.57 15.32 2.34
CA MET A 334 -16.07 14.90 3.65
C MET A 334 -16.99 15.94 4.28
N SER A 335 -16.64 17.24 4.21
CA SER A 335 -17.45 18.30 4.79
C SER A 335 -18.80 18.44 4.09
N ILE A 336 -18.82 18.43 2.75
CA ILE A 336 -20.04 18.50 1.95
C ILE A 336 -20.99 17.35 2.28
N ARG A 337 -20.46 16.13 2.44
CA ARG A 337 -21.28 14.95 2.77
C ARG A 337 -21.84 14.98 4.19
N GLN A 338 -21.07 15.48 5.16
CA GLN A 338 -21.58 15.64 6.52
C GLN A 338 -22.69 16.69 6.57
N PHE A 339 -22.55 17.79 5.83
CA PHE A 339 -23.60 18.79 5.69
C PHE A 339 -24.86 18.27 5.02
N SER A 340 -24.73 17.49 3.93
CA SER A 340 -25.89 16.91 3.23
C SER A 340 -26.61 15.89 4.10
N TRP A 341 -25.88 15.06 4.84
CA TRP A 341 -26.45 14.10 5.79
C TRP A 341 -27.20 14.79 6.92
N ASN A 342 -26.62 15.84 7.52
CA ASN A 342 -27.31 16.64 8.53
C ASN A 342 -28.59 17.26 7.96
N ARG A 343 -28.54 17.88 6.77
CA ARG A 343 -29.71 18.49 6.13
C ARG A 343 -30.82 17.47 5.85
N GLN A 344 -30.49 16.28 5.37
CA GLN A 344 -31.45 15.22 5.12
C GLN A 344 -32.07 14.68 6.41
N THR A 345 -31.27 14.55 7.47
CA THR A 345 -31.73 14.09 8.79
C THR A 345 -32.66 15.12 9.42
N PHE A 346 -32.28 16.40 9.40
CA PHE A 346 -33.13 17.50 9.85
C PHE A 346 -34.41 17.63 9.00
N GLY A 347 -34.32 17.54 7.68
CA GLY A 347 -35.47 17.55 6.78
C GLY A 347 -36.45 16.41 7.04
N ASN A 348 -35.94 15.19 7.28
CA ASN A 348 -36.76 14.03 7.63
C ASN A 348 -37.41 14.15 9.01
N VAL A 349 -36.74 14.79 9.98
CA VAL A 349 -37.30 15.07 11.31
C VAL A 349 -38.38 16.15 11.22
N MET A 350 -38.17 17.20 10.44
CA MET A 350 -39.15 18.28 10.23
C MET A 350 -40.37 17.80 9.45
N ALA A 351 -40.18 16.96 8.43
CA ALA A 351 -41.26 16.31 7.69
C ALA A 351 -42.08 15.35 8.57
N LYS A 352 -41.43 14.60 9.48
CA LYS A 352 -42.13 13.77 10.48
C LYS A 352 -42.92 14.58 11.52
N ASN A 353 -42.48 15.81 11.80
CA ASN A 353 -43.11 16.68 12.79
C ASN A 353 -44.16 17.64 12.19
N GLY A 354 -44.53 17.48 10.90
CA GLY A 354 -45.61 18.25 10.27
C GLY A 354 -45.35 19.74 10.08
N ASN A 355 -44.09 20.20 10.22
CA ASN A 355 -43.71 21.60 10.05
C ASN A 355 -43.07 21.80 8.65
N GLU A 356 -43.89 21.73 7.59
CA GLU A 356 -43.45 22.03 6.22
C GLU A 356 -43.37 23.55 5.92
N SER A 357 -43.66 24.43 6.89
CA SER A 357 -43.97 25.84 6.56
C SER A 357 -42.83 26.85 6.67
N LYS A 358 -41.55 26.48 6.90
CA LYS A 358 -40.43 27.45 6.89
C LYS A 358 -39.08 26.83 6.56
N VAL A 359 -38.72 26.70 5.29
CA VAL A 359 -37.31 26.71 4.86
C VAL A 359 -37.19 27.39 3.50
N ASP A 360 -37.25 28.73 3.51
CA ASP A 360 -36.51 29.57 2.57
C ASP A 360 -35.74 30.56 3.45
N LEU A 361 -34.44 30.32 3.59
CA LEU A 361 -33.34 31.29 3.84
C LEU A 361 -32.02 30.53 4.06
#